data_AF-A0A534WTF2-F1
#
_entry.id   AF-A0A534WTF2-F1
#
_cell.length_a   1.000
_cell.length_b   1.000
_cell.length_c   1.000
_cell.angle_alpha   90.00
_cell.angle_beta   90.00
_cell.angle_gamma   90.00
#
_symmetry.space_group_name_H-M   'P 1'
#
loop_
_entity.id
_entity.type
_entity.pdbx_description
1 polymer ?
#
loop_
_entity_poly.entity_id
_entity_poly.type
_entity_poly.pdbx_seq_one_letter_code
_entity_poly.pdbx_strand_id
1 'polypeptide(L)'
;MARARHQRRRIRRAAAAVVDLSSVRAQRRREHAEMRVRDAIDENRAALSRLFATGLIFTQKGARAGRDLLLAHQTLLRTADLFARLVEPSARDDAALKHRAEEVFAHLDAQLARTAQLTARTGEFLSGRGRD
;
A
#
# COMPACT_ATOMS: atom_id res chain seq x y z
N MET A 1 72.92 -1.29 -19.36
CA MET A 1 72.29 -0.48 -18.29
C MET A 1 70.87 -0.12 -18.71
N ALA A 2 69.90 -0.90 -18.23
CA ALA A 2 68.51 -0.87 -18.64
C ALA A 2 67.74 0.28 -17.97
N ARG A 3 67.22 1.23 -18.75
CA ARG A 3 66.14 2.14 -18.32
C ARG A 3 64.93 1.94 -19.22
N ALA A 4 64.46 0.71 -19.23
CA ALA A 4 63.21 0.34 -19.86
C ALA A 4 62.04 0.66 -18.91
N ARG A 5 61.05 1.35 -19.47
CA ARG A 5 59.62 1.05 -19.22
C ARG A 5 59.13 1.28 -17.78
N HIS A 6 59.10 2.54 -17.36
CA HIS A 6 58.13 2.98 -16.33
C HIS A 6 57.18 4.07 -16.88
N GLN A 7 56.74 3.91 -18.13
CA GLN A 7 55.36 4.27 -18.48
C GLN A 7 54.44 3.24 -17.80
N ARG A 8 54.28 3.37 -16.48
CA ARG A 8 53.19 2.72 -15.76
C ARG A 8 51.90 3.34 -16.26
N ARG A 9 51.37 2.72 -17.31
CA ARG A 9 49.96 2.60 -17.71
C ARG A 9 49.05 3.03 -16.54
N ARG A 10 48.75 4.32 -16.44
CA ARG A 10 47.56 4.79 -15.72
C ARG A 10 46.40 4.33 -16.58
N ILE A 11 45.98 3.09 -16.37
CA ILE A 11 44.73 2.56 -16.86
C ILE A 11 43.68 3.54 -16.35
N ARG A 12 43.11 4.34 -17.25
CA ARG A 12 41.88 5.08 -17.01
C ARG A 12 40.86 4.02 -16.61
N ARG A 13 40.67 3.81 -15.31
CA ARG A 13 39.50 3.11 -14.79
C ARG A 13 38.33 3.92 -15.31
N ALA A 14 37.64 3.41 -16.33
CA ALA A 14 36.37 3.97 -16.78
C ALA A 14 35.51 4.09 -15.52
N ALA A 15 35.03 5.31 -15.24
CA ALA A 15 34.16 5.54 -14.10
C ALA A 15 33.01 4.55 -14.18
N ALA A 16 32.88 3.69 -13.16
CA ALA A 16 31.77 2.76 -13.09
C ALA A 16 30.47 3.57 -13.19
N ALA A 17 29.62 3.25 -14.16
CA ALA A 17 28.34 3.92 -14.32
C ALA A 17 27.49 3.63 -13.07
N VAL A 18 27.35 4.62 -12.19
CA VAL A 18 26.48 4.54 -11.02
C VAL A 18 25.05 4.68 -11.52
N VAL A 19 24.29 3.59 -11.48
CA VAL A 19 22.88 3.57 -11.85
C VAL A 19 22.05 4.01 -10.65
N ASP A 20 21.29 5.09 -10.79
CA ASP A 20 20.33 5.49 -9.77
C ASP A 20 19.09 4.57 -9.80
N LEU A 21 18.86 3.87 -8.69
CA LEU A 21 17.74 2.94 -8.49
C LEU A 21 16.59 3.58 -7.70
N SER A 22 16.69 4.85 -7.32
CA SER A 22 15.71 5.53 -6.47
C SER A 22 14.31 5.49 -7.07
N SER A 23 14.18 5.82 -8.35
CA SER A 23 12.92 5.81 -9.11
C SER A 23 12.33 4.41 -9.22
N VAL A 24 13.16 3.40 -9.51
CA VAL A 24 12.75 1.99 -9.62
C VAL A 24 12.26 1.47 -8.26
N ARG A 25 12.94 1.81 -7.16
CA ARG A 25 12.53 1.43 -5.81
C ARG A 25 11.23 2.10 -5.40
N ALA A 26 11.07 3.40 -5.69
CA ALA A 26 9.83 4.13 -5.42
C ALA A 26 8.65 3.53 -6.20
N GLN A 27 8.86 3.20 -7.48
CA GLN A 27 7.87 2.53 -8.30
C GLN A 27 7.48 1.16 -7.72
N ARG A 28 8.46 0.31 -7.40
CA ARG A 28 8.21 -1.02 -6.80
C ARG A 28 7.47 -0.91 -5.47
N ARG A 29 7.85 0.04 -4.61
CA ARG A 29 7.18 0.31 -3.33
C ARG A 29 5.71 0.66 -3.55
N ARG A 30 5.42 1.52 -4.54
CA ARG A 30 4.04 1.90 -4.91
C ARG A 30 3.25 0.71 -5.43
N GLU A 31 3.79 -0.05 -6.37
CA GLU A 31 3.12 -1.23 -6.95
C GLU A 31 2.75 -2.25 -5.86
N HIS A 32 3.67 -2.53 -4.95
CA HIS A 32 3.43 -3.45 -3.84
C HIS A 32 2.38 -2.92 -2.85
N ALA A 33 2.43 -1.62 -2.53
CA ALA A 33 1.42 -0.98 -1.69
C ALA A 33 0.03 -0.99 -2.33
N GLU A 34 -0.04 -0.72 -3.63
CA GLU A 34 -1.28 -0.73 -4.40
C GLU A 34 -1.92 -2.11 -4.42
N MET A 35 -1.13 -3.16 -4.64
CA MET A 35 -1.58 -4.55 -4.55
C MET A 35 -2.19 -4.85 -3.17
N ARG A 36 -1.47 -4.53 -2.08
CA ARG A 36 -1.95 -4.76 -0.70
C ARG A 36 -3.24 -4.00 -0.39
N VAL A 37 -3.42 -2.80 -0.94
CA VAL A 37 -4.66 -2.03 -0.76
C VAL A 37 -5.82 -2.69 -1.51
N ARG A 38 -5.59 -3.17 -2.73
CA ARG A 38 -6.62 -3.90 -3.50
C ARG A 38 -7.05 -5.19 -2.79
N ASP A 39 -6.10 -5.96 -2.28
CA ASP A 39 -6.40 -7.18 -1.50
C ASP A 39 -7.26 -6.84 -0.27
N ALA A 40 -6.89 -5.79 0.48
CA ALA A 40 -7.66 -5.33 1.63
C ALA A 40 -9.07 -4.81 1.27
N ILE A 41 -9.23 -4.19 0.10
CA ILE A 41 -10.55 -3.77 -0.43
C ILE A 41 -11.43 -4.99 -0.64
N ASP A 42 -10.90 -6.03 -1.29
CA ASP A 42 -11.64 -7.25 -1.60
C ASP A 42 -12.01 -8.04 -0.33
N GLU A 43 -11.09 -8.18 0.61
CA GLU A 43 -11.36 -8.81 1.91
C GLU A 43 -12.44 -8.07 2.72
N ASN A 44 -12.34 -6.74 2.79
CA ASN A 44 -13.32 -5.91 3.48
C ASN A 44 -14.70 -6.02 2.81
N ARG A 45 -14.74 -5.98 1.47
CA ARG A 45 -15.97 -6.16 0.69
C ARG A 45 -16.59 -7.54 0.97
N ALA A 46 -15.78 -8.60 1.02
CA ALA A 46 -16.26 -9.94 1.35
C ALA A 46 -16.83 -10.04 2.77
N ALA A 47 -16.23 -9.35 3.75
CA ALA A 47 -16.80 -9.27 5.10
C ALA A 47 -18.15 -8.54 5.13
N LEU A 48 -18.27 -7.41 4.43
CA LEU A 48 -19.54 -6.70 4.27
C LEU A 48 -20.60 -7.61 3.61
N SER A 49 -20.28 -8.24 2.48
CA SER A 49 -21.20 -9.15 1.79
C SER A 49 -21.72 -10.28 2.70
N ARG A 50 -20.84 -10.88 3.53
CA ARG A 50 -21.26 -11.90 4.51
C ARG A 50 -22.15 -11.34 5.61
N LEU A 51 -21.88 -10.12 6.07
CA LEU A 51 -22.71 -9.45 7.08
C LEU A 51 -24.14 -9.15 6.55
N PHE A 52 -24.26 -8.77 5.28
CA PHE A 52 -25.55 -8.63 4.60
C PHE A 52 -26.24 -10.00 4.39
N ALA A 53 -25.52 -10.99 3.85
CA ALA A 53 -26.08 -12.30 3.54
C ALA A 53 -26.62 -13.05 4.75
N THR A 54 -26.01 -12.86 5.92
CA THR A 54 -26.46 -13.49 7.18
C THR A 54 -27.60 -12.74 7.87
N GLY A 55 -28.00 -11.56 7.38
CA GLY A 55 -29.00 -10.70 8.02
C GLY A 55 -28.52 -10.07 9.34
N LEU A 56 -27.30 -10.36 9.80
CA LEU A 56 -26.76 -9.84 11.06
C LEU A 56 -26.54 -8.32 11.04
N ILE A 57 -26.50 -7.71 9.84
CA ILE A 57 -26.48 -6.25 9.66
C ILE A 57 -27.63 -5.54 10.40
N PHE A 58 -28.78 -6.19 10.57
CA PHE A 58 -29.96 -5.62 11.24
C PHE A 58 -29.88 -5.66 12.78
N THR A 59 -28.82 -6.28 13.34
CA THR A 59 -28.54 -6.22 14.78
C THR A 59 -27.73 -4.97 15.11
N GLN A 60 -27.83 -4.44 16.34
CA GLN A 60 -27.02 -3.28 16.74
C GLN A 60 -25.51 -3.54 16.61
N LYS A 61 -25.05 -4.74 16.98
CA LYS A 61 -23.64 -5.13 16.89
C LYS A 61 -23.18 -5.27 15.43
N GLY A 62 -24.02 -5.85 14.57
CA GLY A 62 -23.75 -5.96 13.14
C GLY A 62 -23.77 -4.61 12.42
N ALA A 63 -24.74 -3.74 12.70
CA ALA A 63 -24.79 -2.39 12.14
C ALA A 63 -23.53 -1.57 12.47
N ARG A 64 -23.04 -1.68 13.72
CA ARG A 64 -21.77 -1.04 14.13
C ARG A 64 -20.58 -1.61 13.38
N ALA A 65 -20.47 -2.94 13.28
CA ALA A 65 -19.40 -3.58 12.52
C ALA A 65 -19.43 -3.19 11.04
N GLY A 66 -20.63 -3.17 10.43
CA GLY A 66 -20.83 -2.75 9.04
C GLY A 66 -20.42 -1.29 8.81
N ARG A 67 -20.79 -0.38 9.72
CA ARG A 67 -20.35 1.03 9.67
C ARG A 67 -18.83 1.14 9.71
N ASP A 68 -18.18 0.43 10.63
CA ASP A 68 -16.72 0.49 10.79
C ASP A 68 -16.01 -0.08 9.55
N LEU A 69 -16.53 -1.17 8.97
CA LEU A 69 -16.03 -1.73 7.72
C LEU A 69 -16.21 -0.78 6.52
N LEU A 70 -17.36 -0.12 6.40
CA LEU A 70 -17.63 0.86 5.34
C LEU A 70 -16.69 2.06 5.42
N LEU A 71 -16.42 2.58 6.62
CA LEU A 71 -15.46 3.67 6.82
C LEU A 71 -14.03 3.25 6.45
N ALA A 72 -13.63 2.03 6.78
CA ALA A 72 -12.36 1.46 6.35
C ALA A 72 -12.31 1.34 4.82
N HIS A 73 -13.38 0.82 4.19
CA HIS A 73 -13.49 0.67 2.74
C HIS A 73 -13.36 2.01 2.00
N GLN A 74 -14.06 3.05 2.46
CA GLN A 74 -13.94 4.40 1.88
C GLN A 74 -12.52 4.93 1.98
N THR A 75 -11.82 4.65 3.07
CA THR A 75 -10.42 5.06 3.24
C THR A 75 -9.50 4.32 2.27
N LEU A 76 -9.68 3.01 2.10
CA LEU A 76 -8.92 2.22 1.13
C LEU A 76 -9.17 2.69 -0.31
N LEU A 77 -10.42 3.00 -0.69
CA LEU A 77 -10.75 3.52 -2.02
C LEU A 77 -10.06 4.86 -2.30
N ARG A 78 -10.03 5.77 -1.30
CA ARG A 78 -9.27 7.04 -1.43
C ARG A 78 -7.77 6.81 -1.59
N THR A 79 -7.21 5.82 -0.91
CA THR A 79 -5.81 5.44 -1.07
C THR A 79 -5.53 4.84 -2.45
N ALA A 80 -6.42 3.98 -2.95
CA ALA A 80 -6.31 3.41 -4.29
C ALA A 80 -6.40 4.49 -5.39
N ASP A 81 -7.34 5.44 -5.25
CA ASP A 81 -7.45 6.61 -6.14
C ASP A 81 -6.16 7.44 -6.14
N LEU A 82 -5.59 7.69 -4.96
CA LEU A 82 -4.31 8.40 -4.84
C LEU A 82 -3.19 7.68 -5.60
N PHE A 83 -3.11 6.35 -5.48
CA PHE A 83 -2.11 5.57 -6.20
C PHE A 83 -2.32 5.58 -7.72
N ALA A 84 -3.57 5.58 -8.19
CA ALA A 84 -3.88 5.70 -9.61
C ALA A 84 -3.41 7.07 -10.14
N ARG A 85 -3.70 8.15 -9.42
CA ARG A 85 -3.27 9.51 -9.77
C ARG A 85 -1.76 9.68 -9.83
N LEU A 86 -0.99 8.94 -9.03
CA LEU A 86 0.47 8.96 -9.07
C LEU A 86 1.08 8.31 -10.33
N VAL A 87 0.32 7.50 -11.07
CA VAL A 87 0.76 6.92 -12.35
C VAL A 87 0.65 7.91 -13.49
N GLU A 88 -0.28 8.86 -13.38
CA GLU A 88 -0.57 9.81 -14.43
C GLU A 88 0.66 10.68 -14.75
N PRO A 89 0.95 10.99 -16.03
CA PRO A 89 2.08 11.85 -16.40
C PRO A 89 2.06 13.22 -15.71
N SER A 90 0.86 13.74 -15.41
CA SER A 90 0.65 15.00 -14.69
C SER A 90 1.19 14.99 -13.25
N ALA A 91 1.37 13.81 -12.64
CA ALA A 91 1.91 13.68 -11.30
C ALA A 91 3.42 13.95 -11.21
N ARG A 92 4.13 14.02 -12.35
CA ARG A 92 5.58 14.24 -12.37
C ARG A 92 6.00 15.55 -11.72
N ASP A 93 5.21 16.60 -11.89
CA ASP A 93 5.52 17.93 -11.37
C ASP A 93 4.64 18.36 -10.18
N ASP A 94 3.67 17.50 -9.79
CA ASP A 94 2.77 17.78 -8.68
C ASP A 94 3.41 17.42 -7.32
N ALA A 95 4.12 18.38 -6.74
CA ALA A 95 4.77 18.22 -5.44
C ALA A 95 3.78 17.97 -4.29
N ALA A 96 2.59 18.56 -4.35
CA ALA A 96 1.55 18.38 -3.32
C ALA A 96 1.00 16.94 -3.34
N LEU A 97 0.77 16.38 -4.53
CA LEU A 97 0.37 14.99 -4.69
C LEU A 97 1.43 14.02 -4.19
N LYS A 98 2.72 14.27 -4.47
CA LYS A 98 3.83 13.45 -3.96
C LYS A 98 3.95 13.52 -2.44
N HIS A 99 3.81 14.71 -1.85
CA HIS A 99 3.82 14.86 -0.40
C HIS A 99 2.69 14.06 0.26
N ARG A 100 1.46 14.20 -0.26
CA ARG A 100 0.30 13.44 0.21
C ARG A 100 0.49 11.93 0.06
N ALA A 101 1.17 11.49 -1.00
CA ALA A 101 1.51 10.09 -1.19
C ALA A 101 2.45 9.57 -0.11
N GLU A 102 3.50 10.31 0.23
CA GLU A 102 4.43 9.92 1.31
C GLU A 102 3.74 9.87 2.68
N GLU A 103 2.84 10.80 2.98
CA GLU A 103 2.00 10.74 4.20
C GLU A 103 1.16 9.47 4.24
N VAL A 104 0.52 9.12 3.11
CA VAL A 104 -0.27 7.89 3.02
C VAL A 104 0.62 6.66 3.15
N PHE A 105 1.79 6.63 2.53
CA PHE A 105 2.75 5.53 2.70
C PHE A 105 3.21 5.38 4.15
N ALA A 106 3.42 6.48 4.88
CA ALA A 106 3.82 6.44 6.29
C ALA A 106 2.75 5.82 7.20
N HIS A 107 1.47 5.97 6.84
CA HIS A 107 0.35 5.44 7.62
C HIS A 107 -0.28 4.16 7.05
N LEU A 108 0.14 3.72 5.87
CA LEU A 108 -0.49 2.63 5.14
C LEU A 108 -0.52 1.33 5.94
N ASP A 109 0.60 0.94 6.55
CA ASP A 109 0.67 -0.32 7.31
C ASP A 109 -0.29 -0.32 8.50
N ALA A 110 -0.42 0.81 9.21
CA ALA A 110 -1.37 0.94 10.30
C ALA A 110 -2.82 0.89 9.81
N GLN A 111 -3.12 1.51 8.67
CA GLN A 111 -4.46 1.48 8.07
C GLN A 111 -4.85 0.06 7.61
N LEU A 112 -3.93 -0.66 6.96
CA LEU A 112 -4.14 -2.04 6.53
C LEU A 112 -4.31 -2.97 7.73
N ALA A 113 -3.46 -2.85 8.76
CA ALA A 113 -3.58 -3.63 9.98
C ALA A 113 -4.93 -3.41 10.67
N ARG A 114 -5.38 -2.15 10.78
CA ARG A 114 -6.70 -1.83 11.35
C ARG A 114 -7.84 -2.44 10.53
N THR A 115 -7.75 -2.39 9.20
CA THR A 115 -8.77 -2.98 8.32
C THR A 115 -8.81 -4.50 8.46
N ALA A 116 -7.65 -5.15 8.53
CA ALA A 116 -7.55 -6.59 8.77
C ALA A 116 -8.16 -6.97 10.13
N GLN A 117 -7.88 -6.20 11.19
CA GLN A 117 -8.50 -6.41 12.51
C GLN A 117 -10.02 -6.28 12.48
N LEU A 118 -10.57 -5.25 11.82
CA LEU A 118 -12.03 -5.09 11.69
C LEU A 118 -12.66 -6.26 10.92
N THR A 119 -12.00 -6.70 9.85
CA THR A 119 -12.43 -7.83 9.02
C THR A 119 -12.41 -9.14 9.82
N ALA A 120 -11.34 -9.40 10.58
CA ALA A 120 -11.20 -10.56 11.45
C ALA A 120 -12.27 -10.58 12.55
N ARG A 121 -12.45 -9.46 13.27
CA ARG A 121 -13.49 -9.32 14.32
C ARG A 121 -14.89 -9.53 13.76
N THR A 122 -15.16 -9.05 12.55
CA THR A 122 -16.44 -9.31 11.88
C THR A 122 -16.58 -10.80 11.56
N GLY A 123 -15.53 -11.45 11.07
CA GLY A 123 -15.52 -12.91 10.86
C GLY A 123 -15.79 -13.71 12.14
N GLU A 124 -15.18 -13.33 13.27
CA GLU A 124 -15.43 -13.94 14.58
C GLU A 124 -16.89 -13.78 15.00
N PHE A 125 -17.44 -12.57 14.89
CA PHE A 125 -18.84 -12.27 15.17
C PHE A 125 -19.79 -13.12 14.31
N LEU A 126 -19.51 -13.23 13.01
CA LEU A 126 -20.29 -14.06 12.07
C LEU A 126 -20.23 -15.55 12.43
N SER A 127 -19.08 -16.03 12.93
CA SER A 127 -18.90 -17.41 13.37
C SER A 127 -19.51 -17.73 14.74
N GLY A 128 -20.14 -16.74 15.41
CA GLY A 128 -20.70 -16.89 16.76
C GLY A 128 -19.67 -16.89 17.88
N ARG A 129 -18.37 -16.86 17.58
CA ARG A 129 -17.25 -16.86 18.54
C ARG A 129 -17.02 -15.52 19.26
N GLY A 130 -17.81 -14.50 18.94
CA GLY A 130 -17.80 -13.20 19.60
C GLY A 130 -19.15 -12.82 20.18
N ARG A 131 -19.97 -13.78 20.64
CA ARG A 131 -21.28 -13.53 21.26
C ARG A 131 -21.23 -13.23 22.76
N ASP A 132 -20.06 -13.37 23.38
CA ASP A 132 -19.82 -12.96 24.77
C ASP A 132 -19.45 -11.47 24.88
#